data_AF-A0A4P1QZY2-F1
#
_entry.id   AF-A0A4P1QZY2-F1
#
_cell.length_a   1.000
_cell.length_b   1.000
_cell.length_c   1.000
_cell.angle_alpha   90.00
_cell.angle_beta   90.00
_cell.angle_gamma   90.00
#
_symmetry.space_group_name_H-M   'P 1'
#
loop_
_entity.id
_entity.type
_entity.pdbx_description
1 polymer ?
#
loop_
_entity_poly.entity_id
_entity_poly.type
_entity_poly.pdbx_seq_one_letter_code
_entity_poly.pdbx_strand_id
1 'polypeptide(L)'
;MAIIGTGNTKSIVVTGHSIGGAIASLCTLWLLSYLQHISSSVSVLCITFGSPLLGNKSFSNAILKEKWGTNFCHIVSKHDIMPRLLFAPTIPHSTKLNLLLQFWQMSMICPSFGKLAVQVSDNEKAELFNFVMSYLHAATQDGEGCESFLFHPFGSYLFVSEDGALCVDSPVIVIRMMHLTFATSSPASSIEDHLKYGEYVDKLSLEFLVQRNSMQVNISESSYEAGLEFAVQSAGIANQESAIEPAKECLKIARRIGPSPTQNVAHLAVTLSKVVPYRAEIEWYKAWCDDQSDQMGYYDMFKRRGSSKRGMKVNMNRHILARFWDKVINMLETNELPGDFEMIPKWYNASQFYKLLVEPLDIAEYYGKQMHKTKGHYIKHGRDRRYAIFDRWWKDRVDTREENNGRSKFASLTQDSCFWARVEEAREWLNNVRSECDTSKLVVLWGNIENFENYAMKLVENKEVSQDVLAQNSSYSMWLEDLREMRELNAKVEIV
;
A
#
# COMPACT_ATOMS: atom_id res chain seq x y z
N MET A 1 -18.89 -15.61 8.73
CA MET A 1 -18.07 -15.58 9.97
C MET A 1 -17.58 -16.95 10.43
N ALA A 2 -18.38 -18.02 10.37
CA ALA A 2 -17.94 -19.37 10.74
C ALA A 2 -16.73 -19.89 9.92
N ILE A 3 -16.57 -19.43 8.66
CA ILE A 3 -15.51 -19.85 7.73
C ILE A 3 -14.11 -19.36 8.14
N ILE A 4 -14.01 -18.22 8.86
CA ILE A 4 -12.73 -17.66 9.33
C ILE A 4 -12.37 -18.16 10.74
N GLY A 5 -13.38 -18.59 11.52
CA GLY A 5 -13.19 -19.09 12.90
C GLY A 5 -12.58 -20.49 13.00
N THR A 6 -12.48 -21.23 11.89
CA THR A 6 -11.74 -22.49 11.83
C THR A 6 -10.29 -22.16 11.47
N GLY A 7 -9.35 -22.30 12.42
CA GLY A 7 -7.92 -21.98 12.25
C GLY A 7 -7.14 -22.73 11.14
N ASN A 8 -7.84 -23.41 10.22
CA ASN A 8 -7.30 -24.11 9.06
C ASN A 8 -7.52 -23.39 7.72
N THR A 9 -8.29 -22.29 7.67
CA THR A 9 -8.58 -21.59 6.41
C THR A 9 -7.38 -20.74 5.98
N LYS A 10 -6.63 -21.19 4.97
CA LYS A 10 -5.44 -20.48 4.45
C LYS A 10 -5.74 -19.49 3.32
N SER A 11 -6.81 -19.74 2.55
CA SER A 11 -7.19 -18.90 1.42
C SER A 11 -8.70 -18.92 1.20
N ILE A 12 -9.26 -17.80 0.76
CA ILE A 12 -10.66 -17.62 0.40
C ILE A 12 -10.71 -17.13 -1.04
N VAL A 13 -11.43 -17.86 -1.89
CA VAL A 13 -11.74 -17.42 -3.26
C VAL A 13 -13.19 -16.98 -3.32
N VAL A 14 -13.42 -15.75 -3.76
CA VAL A 14 -14.75 -15.19 -4.02
C VAL A 14 -14.91 -15.10 -5.52
N THR A 15 -16.06 -15.52 -6.05
CA THR A 15 -16.28 -15.51 -7.50
C THR A 15 -17.70 -15.15 -7.85
N GLY A 16 -17.90 -14.72 -9.10
CA GLY A 16 -19.21 -14.44 -9.64
C GLY A 16 -19.17 -14.11 -11.13
N HIS A 17 -20.26 -14.41 -11.81
CA HIS A 17 -20.50 -14.02 -13.20
C HIS A 17 -21.44 -12.82 -13.27
N SER A 18 -21.27 -11.97 -14.28
CA SER A 18 -22.12 -10.80 -14.52
C SER A 18 -22.24 -9.90 -13.27
N ILE A 19 -23.45 -9.50 -12.88
CA ILE A 19 -23.74 -8.75 -11.65
C ILE A 19 -23.23 -9.47 -10.40
N GLY A 20 -23.26 -10.81 -10.39
CA GLY A 20 -22.69 -11.61 -9.30
C GLY A 20 -21.19 -11.38 -9.14
N GLY A 21 -20.45 -11.10 -10.22
CA GLY A 21 -19.04 -10.71 -10.17
C GLY A 21 -18.81 -9.35 -9.52
N ALA A 22 -19.70 -8.39 -9.75
CA ALA A 22 -19.65 -7.09 -9.09
C ALA A 22 -19.91 -7.23 -7.58
N ILE A 23 -20.88 -8.07 -7.20
CA ILE A 23 -21.16 -8.42 -5.80
C ILE A 23 -19.97 -9.14 -5.17
N ALA A 24 -19.35 -10.10 -5.87
CA ALA A 24 -18.15 -10.80 -5.42
C ALA A 24 -16.99 -9.84 -5.15
N SER A 25 -16.83 -8.82 -6.01
CA SER A 25 -15.81 -7.78 -5.84
C SER A 25 -16.08 -6.92 -4.60
N LEU A 26 -17.31 -6.46 -4.39
CA LEU A 26 -17.70 -5.73 -3.18
C LEU A 26 -17.54 -6.57 -1.91
N CYS A 27 -17.93 -7.84 -1.95
CA CYS A 27 -17.76 -8.78 -0.85
C CYS A 27 -16.28 -8.97 -0.50
N THR A 28 -15.42 -9.06 -1.52
CA THR A 28 -13.97 -9.16 -1.34
C THR A 28 -13.39 -7.91 -0.70
N LEU A 29 -13.80 -6.71 -1.12
CA LEU A 29 -13.36 -5.46 -0.51
C LEU A 29 -13.77 -5.36 0.96
N TRP A 30 -15.01 -5.74 1.27
CA TRP A 30 -15.47 -5.83 2.66
C TRP A 30 -14.63 -6.82 3.47
N LEU A 31 -14.33 -7.99 2.90
CA LEU A 31 -13.52 -9.02 3.54
C LEU A 31 -12.08 -8.56 3.78
N LEU A 32 -11.45 -7.91 2.80
CA LEU A 32 -10.10 -7.36 2.93
C LEU A 32 -10.03 -6.30 4.04
N SER A 33 -10.99 -5.38 4.07
CA SER A 33 -11.09 -4.37 5.14
C SER A 33 -11.28 -5.01 6.52
N TYR A 34 -12.13 -6.05 6.61
CA TYR A 34 -12.33 -6.78 7.85
C TYR A 34 -11.08 -7.55 8.30
N LEU A 35 -10.40 -8.26 7.40
CA LEU A 35 -9.18 -9.01 7.69
C LEU A 35 -8.03 -8.10 8.14
N GLN A 36 -7.90 -6.92 7.53
CA GLN A 36 -6.95 -5.88 7.95
C GLN A 36 -7.26 -5.41 9.39
N HIS A 37 -8.53 -5.26 9.74
CA HIS A 37 -8.94 -4.85 11.09
C HIS A 37 -8.64 -5.93 12.15
N ILE A 38 -8.77 -7.22 11.82
CA ILE A 38 -8.49 -8.32 12.76
C ILE A 38 -7.06 -8.87 12.66
N SER A 39 -6.18 -8.21 11.89
CA SER A 39 -4.79 -8.61 11.66
C SER A 39 -4.64 -10.09 11.24
N SER A 40 -5.51 -10.55 10.34
CA SER A 40 -5.50 -11.94 9.87
C SER A 40 -4.74 -12.08 8.55
N SER A 41 -3.86 -13.09 8.46
CA SER A 41 -3.04 -13.40 7.29
C SER A 41 -3.74 -14.28 6.23
N VAL A 42 -5.06 -14.42 6.28
CA VAL A 42 -5.84 -15.17 5.28
C VAL A 42 -5.72 -14.51 3.91
N SER A 43 -5.26 -15.26 2.91
CA SER A 43 -5.20 -14.80 1.52
C SER A 43 -6.61 -14.76 0.91
N VAL A 44 -6.95 -13.67 0.22
CA VAL A 44 -8.24 -13.53 -0.48
C VAL A 44 -8.00 -13.27 -1.97
N LEU A 45 -8.73 -13.97 -2.83
CA LEU A 45 -8.72 -13.77 -4.28
C LEU A 45 -10.14 -13.66 -4.80
N CYS A 46 -10.41 -12.61 -5.59
CA CYS A 46 -11.65 -12.41 -6.32
C CYS A 46 -11.42 -12.73 -7.80
N ILE A 47 -12.20 -13.65 -8.35
CA ILE A 47 -12.21 -13.96 -9.78
C ILE A 47 -13.59 -13.67 -10.32
N THR A 48 -13.73 -12.79 -11.30
CA THR A 48 -15.05 -12.44 -11.86
C THR A 48 -15.13 -12.72 -13.34
N PHE A 49 -16.28 -13.14 -13.84
CA PHE A 49 -16.51 -13.44 -15.26
C PHE A 49 -17.53 -12.47 -15.85
N GLY A 50 -17.16 -11.67 -16.86
CA GLY A 50 -18.09 -10.75 -17.51
C GLY A 50 -18.72 -9.73 -16.57
N SER A 51 -18.02 -9.37 -15.49
CA SER A 51 -18.54 -8.43 -14.50
C SER A 51 -18.57 -7.01 -15.08
N PRO A 52 -19.64 -6.23 -14.84
CA PRO A 52 -19.59 -4.79 -15.08
C PRO A 52 -18.53 -4.14 -14.18
N LEU A 53 -18.05 -2.96 -14.59
CA LEU A 53 -17.14 -2.15 -13.78
C LEU A 53 -17.77 -1.75 -12.44
N LEU A 54 -16.92 -1.40 -11.47
CA LEU A 54 -17.37 -1.01 -10.14
C LEU A 54 -16.58 0.20 -9.65
N GLY A 55 -17.32 1.20 -9.17
CA GLY A 55 -16.78 2.43 -8.60
C GLY A 55 -16.10 3.36 -9.62
N ASN A 56 -15.80 4.57 -9.17
CA ASN A 56 -15.20 5.63 -9.98
C ASN A 56 -13.65 5.62 -9.87
N LYS A 57 -12.99 6.64 -10.46
CA LYS A 57 -11.53 6.80 -10.39
C LYS A 57 -11.02 6.88 -8.94
N SER A 58 -11.73 7.57 -8.05
CA SER A 58 -11.36 7.65 -6.62
C SER A 58 -11.43 6.30 -5.93
N PHE A 59 -12.42 5.48 -6.27
CA PHE A 59 -12.55 4.11 -5.77
C PHE A 59 -11.40 3.21 -6.25
N SER A 60 -11.10 3.24 -7.56
CA SER A 60 -9.94 2.51 -8.12
C SER A 60 -8.63 2.95 -7.46
N ASN A 61 -8.43 4.26 -7.25
CA ASN A 61 -7.26 4.80 -6.56
C ASN A 61 -7.17 4.37 -5.09
N ALA A 62 -8.29 4.21 -4.39
CA ALA A 62 -8.29 3.72 -3.00
C ALA A 62 -7.83 2.26 -2.92
N ILE A 63 -8.34 1.40 -3.82
CA ILE A 63 -7.91 0.00 -3.94
C ILE A 63 -6.42 -0.10 -4.25
N LEU A 64 -5.93 0.78 -5.13
CA LEU A 64 -4.52 0.86 -5.50
C LEU A 64 -3.64 1.27 -4.30
N LYS A 65 -4.08 2.26 -3.51
CA LYS A 65 -3.37 2.72 -2.29
C LYS A 65 -3.28 1.67 -1.20
N GLU A 66 -4.35 0.88 -1.01
CA GLU A 66 -4.35 -0.25 -0.06
C GLU A 66 -3.67 -1.50 -0.63
N LYS A 67 -3.13 -1.43 -1.86
CA LYS A 67 -2.48 -2.54 -2.59
C LYS A 67 -3.37 -3.76 -2.81
N TRP A 68 -4.69 -3.57 -2.71
CA TRP A 68 -5.68 -4.63 -2.89
C TRP A 68 -5.89 -5.04 -4.35
N GLY A 69 -5.35 -4.29 -5.31
CA GLY A 69 -5.52 -4.60 -6.75
C GLY A 69 -5.06 -6.00 -7.14
N THR A 70 -4.05 -6.55 -6.47
CA THR A 70 -3.54 -7.92 -6.73
C THR A 70 -4.52 -9.02 -6.32
N ASN A 71 -5.53 -8.70 -5.50
CA ASN A 71 -6.56 -9.63 -5.07
C ASN A 71 -7.69 -9.78 -6.10
N PHE A 72 -7.69 -9.05 -7.21
CA PHE A 72 -8.78 -9.07 -8.19
C PHE A 72 -8.30 -9.49 -9.58
N CYS A 73 -8.97 -10.48 -10.15
CA CYS A 73 -8.81 -10.93 -11.52
C CYS A 73 -10.16 -10.91 -12.25
N HIS A 74 -10.31 -10.00 -13.21
CA HIS A 74 -11.51 -9.81 -14.00
C HIS A 74 -11.36 -10.48 -15.36
N ILE A 75 -12.02 -11.61 -15.55
CA ILE A 75 -12.04 -12.35 -16.81
C ILE A 75 -13.09 -11.72 -17.73
N VAL A 76 -12.64 -11.28 -18.89
CA VAL A 76 -13.42 -10.50 -19.84
C VAL A 76 -13.29 -11.11 -21.21
N SER A 77 -14.39 -11.61 -21.76
CA SER A 77 -14.38 -12.13 -23.11
C SER A 77 -14.24 -11.00 -24.14
N LYS A 78 -13.66 -11.32 -25.29
CA LYS A 78 -13.34 -10.38 -26.38
C LYS A 78 -14.53 -9.52 -26.81
N HIS A 79 -15.73 -10.09 -26.91
CA HIS A 79 -16.90 -9.42 -27.47
C HIS A 79 -18.00 -9.07 -26.46
N ASP A 80 -17.96 -9.65 -25.26
CA ASP A 80 -18.98 -9.47 -24.23
C ASP A 80 -19.31 -7.99 -23.92
N ILE A 81 -20.56 -7.57 -24.12
CA ILE A 81 -20.97 -6.18 -23.85
C ILE A 81 -21.00 -5.84 -22.35
N MET A 82 -21.20 -6.81 -21.44
CA MET A 82 -21.52 -6.55 -20.02
C MET A 82 -20.42 -5.77 -19.27
N PRO A 83 -19.12 -6.12 -19.37
CA PRO A 83 -18.04 -5.33 -18.77
C PRO A 83 -17.90 -3.91 -19.33
N ARG A 84 -18.47 -3.66 -20.51
CA ARG A 84 -18.38 -2.38 -21.22
C ARG A 84 -19.60 -1.47 -21.03
N LEU A 85 -20.71 -1.99 -20.52
CA LEU A 85 -21.98 -1.23 -20.38
C LEU A 85 -21.83 0.06 -19.59
N LEU A 86 -21.07 0.03 -18.49
CA LEU A 86 -20.96 1.14 -17.55
C LEU A 86 -19.99 2.25 -17.98
N PHE A 87 -19.42 2.16 -19.18
CA PHE A 87 -18.80 3.32 -19.82
C PHE A 87 -19.82 4.33 -20.36
N ALA A 88 -21.06 3.87 -20.60
CA ALA A 88 -22.15 4.70 -21.08
C ALA A 88 -23.26 4.87 -20.02
N PRO A 89 -23.99 5.99 -20.00
CA PRO A 89 -25.16 6.16 -19.14
C PRO A 89 -26.23 5.09 -19.43
N THR A 90 -26.71 4.40 -18.40
CA THR A 90 -27.64 3.27 -18.56
C THR A 90 -29.11 3.69 -18.65
N ILE A 91 -29.45 4.88 -18.16
CA ILE A 91 -30.84 5.39 -18.09
C ILE A 91 -31.57 5.35 -19.45
N PRO A 92 -30.98 5.82 -20.57
CA PRO A 92 -31.65 5.85 -21.88
C PRO A 92 -32.04 4.47 -22.43
N HIS A 93 -31.41 3.40 -21.94
CA HIS A 93 -31.59 2.03 -22.42
C HIS A 93 -32.00 1.04 -21.32
N SER A 94 -32.48 1.54 -20.17
CA SER A 94 -32.83 0.72 -19.00
C SER A 94 -33.81 -0.42 -19.32
N THR A 95 -34.84 -0.17 -20.13
CA THR A 95 -35.80 -1.21 -20.55
C THR A 95 -35.11 -2.31 -21.36
N LYS A 96 -34.28 -1.95 -22.34
CA LYS A 96 -33.55 -2.91 -23.19
C LYS A 96 -32.56 -3.72 -22.36
N LEU A 97 -31.88 -3.07 -21.42
CA LEU A 97 -30.95 -3.73 -20.51
C LEU A 97 -31.65 -4.73 -19.61
N ASN A 98 -32.83 -4.40 -19.06
CA ASN A 98 -33.63 -5.33 -18.27
C ASN A 98 -34.03 -6.59 -19.06
N LEU A 99 -34.39 -6.43 -20.34
CA LEU A 99 -34.69 -7.56 -21.21
C LEU A 99 -33.45 -8.44 -21.47
N LEU A 100 -32.28 -7.84 -21.71
CA LEU A 100 -31.02 -8.58 -21.87
C LEU A 100 -30.62 -9.32 -20.59
N LEU A 101 -30.78 -8.70 -19.42
CA LEU A 101 -30.53 -9.35 -18.13
C LEU A 101 -31.44 -10.57 -17.93
N GLN A 102 -32.73 -10.46 -18.27
CA GLN A 102 -33.64 -11.60 -18.25
C GLN A 102 -33.24 -12.68 -19.24
N PHE A 103 -32.85 -12.31 -20.47
CA PHE A 103 -32.36 -13.24 -21.48
C PHE A 103 -31.13 -14.02 -20.99
N TRP A 104 -30.12 -13.34 -20.43
CA TRP A 104 -28.93 -14.00 -19.92
C TRP A 104 -29.24 -14.90 -18.72
N GLN A 105 -30.06 -14.43 -17.78
CA GLN A 105 -30.49 -15.23 -16.62
C GLN A 105 -31.20 -16.52 -17.06
N MET A 106 -32.14 -16.42 -18.01
CA MET A 106 -32.86 -17.58 -18.53
C MET A 106 -31.92 -18.53 -19.29
N SER A 107 -31.02 -18.00 -20.11
CA SER A 107 -30.04 -18.79 -20.88
C SER A 107 -29.08 -19.57 -19.97
N MET A 108 -28.68 -18.97 -18.84
CA MET A 108 -27.82 -19.62 -17.85
C MET A 108 -28.52 -20.75 -17.07
N ILE A 109 -29.84 -20.65 -16.87
CA ILE A 109 -30.63 -21.75 -16.28
C ILE A 109 -30.75 -22.90 -17.26
N CYS A 110 -31.08 -22.59 -18.53
CA CYS A 110 -31.10 -23.55 -19.61
C CYS A 110 -30.98 -22.83 -20.96
N PRO A 111 -30.11 -23.27 -21.89
CA PRO A 111 -29.96 -22.60 -23.19
C PRO A 111 -31.27 -22.49 -24.00
N SER A 112 -32.19 -23.43 -23.84
CA SER A 112 -33.51 -23.39 -24.50
C SER A 112 -34.43 -22.31 -23.93
N PHE A 113 -34.24 -21.92 -22.65
CA PHE A 113 -35.05 -20.90 -21.98
C PHE A 113 -34.70 -19.48 -22.42
N GLY A 114 -33.48 -19.25 -22.91
CA GLY A 114 -33.11 -17.97 -23.53
C GLY A 114 -34.02 -17.60 -24.70
N LYS A 115 -34.49 -18.60 -25.48
CA LYS A 115 -35.42 -18.40 -26.59
C LYS A 115 -36.84 -18.01 -26.15
N LEU A 116 -37.19 -18.25 -24.89
CA LEU A 116 -38.49 -17.91 -24.28
C LEU A 116 -38.50 -16.50 -23.69
N ALA A 117 -37.33 -15.88 -23.47
CA ALA A 117 -37.25 -14.50 -23.04
C ALA A 117 -37.75 -13.56 -24.15
N VAL A 118 -38.33 -12.42 -23.76
CA VAL A 118 -38.71 -11.37 -24.72
C VAL A 118 -37.44 -10.91 -25.43
N GLN A 119 -37.40 -11.14 -26.74
CA GLN A 119 -36.20 -10.85 -27.52
C GLN A 119 -36.11 -9.37 -27.83
N VAL A 120 -34.96 -8.80 -27.52
CA VAL A 120 -34.56 -7.48 -28.04
C VAL A 120 -34.35 -7.63 -29.55
N SER A 121 -34.94 -6.74 -30.34
CA SER A 121 -34.80 -6.79 -31.80
C SER A 121 -33.37 -6.49 -32.23
N ASP A 122 -32.97 -6.96 -33.41
CA ASP A 122 -31.59 -6.75 -33.89
C ASP A 122 -31.24 -5.25 -34.06
N ASN A 123 -32.23 -4.42 -34.40
CA ASN A 123 -32.06 -2.97 -34.43
C ASN A 123 -31.77 -2.40 -33.03
N GLU A 124 -32.49 -2.85 -32.00
CA GLU A 124 -32.25 -2.40 -30.63
C GLU A 124 -30.92 -2.89 -30.08
N LYS A 125 -30.48 -4.10 -30.45
CA LYS A 125 -29.13 -4.61 -30.14
C LYS A 125 -28.07 -3.73 -30.79
N ALA A 126 -28.26 -3.37 -32.06
CA ALA A 126 -27.35 -2.50 -32.80
C ALA A 126 -27.28 -1.09 -32.20
N GLU A 127 -28.43 -0.53 -31.81
CA GLU A 127 -28.49 0.77 -31.11
C GLU A 127 -27.70 0.73 -29.79
N LEU A 128 -27.90 -0.28 -28.95
CA LEU A 128 -27.16 -0.42 -27.69
C LEU A 128 -25.66 -0.61 -27.94
N PHE A 129 -25.31 -1.46 -28.91
CA PHE A 129 -23.92 -1.71 -29.29
C PHE A 129 -23.21 -0.44 -29.73
N ASN A 130 -23.80 0.31 -30.67
CA ASN A 130 -23.25 1.57 -31.18
C ASN A 130 -23.19 2.64 -30.08
N PHE A 131 -24.18 2.66 -29.19
CA PHE A 131 -24.20 3.57 -28.06
C PHE A 131 -23.00 3.30 -27.14
N VAL A 132 -22.81 2.05 -26.67
CA VAL A 132 -21.65 1.67 -25.83
C VAL A 132 -20.32 1.92 -26.56
N MET A 133 -20.25 1.60 -27.85
CA MET A 133 -19.06 1.80 -28.67
C MET A 133 -18.63 3.27 -28.72
N SER A 134 -19.58 4.21 -28.87
CA SER A 134 -19.24 5.63 -28.96
C SER A 134 -18.62 6.18 -27.67
N TYR A 135 -19.12 5.75 -26.50
CA TYR A 135 -18.54 6.10 -25.19
C TYR A 135 -17.18 5.43 -24.95
N LEU A 136 -17.03 4.15 -25.34
CA LEU A 136 -15.74 3.47 -25.27
C LEU A 136 -14.69 4.17 -26.13
N HIS A 137 -15.04 4.53 -27.38
CA HIS A 137 -14.14 5.25 -28.27
C HIS A 137 -13.73 6.59 -27.66
N ALA A 138 -14.68 7.37 -27.15
CA ALA A 138 -14.39 8.62 -26.44
C ALA A 138 -13.45 8.42 -25.24
N ALA A 139 -13.60 7.31 -24.50
CA ALA A 139 -12.75 6.97 -23.36
C ALA A 139 -11.28 6.70 -23.73
N THR A 140 -11.01 6.40 -25.00
CA THR A 140 -9.64 6.11 -25.48
C THR A 140 -8.88 7.33 -26.02
N GLN A 141 -9.59 8.40 -26.40
CA GLN A 141 -9.01 9.54 -27.13
C GLN A 141 -8.42 10.64 -26.22
N ASP A 142 -8.88 10.78 -24.98
CA ASP A 142 -8.47 11.90 -24.12
C ASP A 142 -7.51 11.49 -22.99
N GLY A 143 -6.31 12.07 -23.00
CA GLY A 143 -5.36 12.00 -21.90
C GLY A 143 -5.84 12.82 -20.69
N GLU A 144 -5.92 12.19 -19.52
CA GLU A 144 -6.09 12.75 -18.17
C GLU A 144 -7.19 13.81 -17.88
N GLY A 145 -7.98 14.25 -18.85
CA GLY A 145 -8.81 15.45 -18.74
C GLY A 145 -10.33 15.29 -18.88
N CYS A 146 -10.89 14.08 -19.00
CA CYS A 146 -12.34 13.92 -19.09
C CYS A 146 -12.94 13.44 -17.75
N GLU A 147 -13.71 14.32 -17.10
CA GLU A 147 -14.56 14.02 -15.94
C GLU A 147 -15.79 13.13 -16.29
N SER A 148 -15.92 12.59 -17.52
CA SER A 148 -17.21 12.05 -17.99
C SER A 148 -17.48 10.55 -17.76
N PHE A 149 -16.50 9.75 -17.32
CA PHE A 149 -16.75 8.31 -17.07
C PHE A 149 -17.04 8.04 -15.58
N LEU A 150 -18.26 7.60 -15.31
CA LEU A 150 -18.74 7.29 -13.95
C LEU A 150 -17.97 6.13 -13.31
N PHE A 151 -17.50 5.18 -14.12
CA PHE A 151 -16.86 3.95 -13.66
C PHE A 151 -15.43 3.79 -14.18
N HIS A 152 -14.57 3.18 -13.36
CA HIS A 152 -13.15 3.01 -13.67
C HIS A 152 -12.67 1.59 -13.35
N PRO A 153 -11.82 0.97 -14.18
CA PRO A 153 -11.28 -0.35 -13.89
C PRO A 153 -10.31 -0.32 -12.70
N PHE A 154 -10.25 -1.45 -11.97
CA PHE A 154 -9.28 -1.72 -10.92
C PHE A 154 -8.91 -3.20 -10.95
N GLY A 155 -7.77 -3.57 -10.35
CA GLY A 155 -7.30 -4.94 -10.37
C GLY A 155 -6.76 -5.38 -11.73
N SER A 156 -6.56 -6.68 -11.90
CA SER A 156 -6.04 -7.26 -13.14
C SER A 156 -7.18 -7.74 -14.04
N TYR A 157 -7.06 -7.52 -15.34
CA TYR A 157 -8.02 -7.96 -16.35
C TYR A 157 -7.40 -9.03 -17.23
N LEU A 158 -8.10 -10.14 -17.41
CA LEU A 158 -7.71 -11.22 -18.33
C LEU A 158 -8.68 -11.20 -19.51
N PHE A 159 -8.24 -10.66 -20.63
CA PHE A 159 -8.98 -10.68 -21.89
C PHE A 159 -8.86 -12.07 -22.51
N VAL A 160 -9.97 -12.75 -22.72
CA VAL A 160 -10.01 -14.12 -23.28
C VAL A 160 -10.64 -14.12 -24.67
N SER A 161 -10.10 -14.95 -25.54
CA SER A 161 -10.62 -15.19 -26.89
C SER A 161 -10.44 -16.66 -27.28
N GLU A 162 -10.89 -17.02 -28.48
CA GLU A 162 -10.57 -18.33 -29.04
C GLU A 162 -9.07 -18.49 -29.33
N ASP A 163 -8.30 -17.41 -29.45
CA ASP A 163 -6.89 -17.48 -29.81
C ASP A 163 -5.95 -17.50 -28.59
N GLY A 164 -6.49 -17.34 -27.38
CA GLY A 164 -5.73 -17.37 -26.13
C GLY A 164 -6.24 -16.36 -25.10
N ALA A 165 -5.34 -15.91 -24.23
CA ALA A 165 -5.65 -14.92 -23.21
C ALA A 165 -4.53 -13.89 -23.02
N LEU A 166 -4.92 -12.65 -22.70
CA LEU A 166 -4.02 -11.52 -22.46
C LEU A 166 -4.34 -10.87 -21.11
N CYS A 167 -3.36 -10.82 -20.21
CA CYS A 167 -3.50 -10.18 -18.91
C CYS A 167 -2.98 -8.73 -18.93
N VAL A 168 -3.75 -7.79 -18.38
CA VAL A 168 -3.45 -6.36 -18.31
C VAL A 168 -3.88 -5.81 -16.95
N ASP A 169 -3.04 -5.00 -16.32
CA ASP A 169 -3.28 -4.41 -14.99
C ASP A 169 -3.46 -2.87 -15.03
N SER A 170 -2.95 -2.19 -16.05
CA SER A 170 -3.05 -0.74 -16.20
C SER A 170 -4.46 -0.29 -16.62
N PRO A 171 -5.15 0.56 -15.83
CA PRO A 171 -6.51 1.05 -16.15
C PRO A 171 -6.65 1.63 -17.56
N VAL A 172 -5.68 2.43 -18.00
CA VAL A 172 -5.67 3.06 -19.33
C VAL A 172 -5.69 2.01 -20.44
N ILE A 173 -4.96 0.93 -20.24
CA ILE A 173 -4.77 -0.14 -21.21
C ILE A 173 -5.96 -1.07 -21.19
N VAL A 174 -6.53 -1.34 -20.00
CA VAL A 174 -7.81 -2.03 -19.89
C VAL A 174 -8.89 -1.29 -20.69
N ILE A 175 -9.02 0.03 -20.56
CA ILE A 175 -10.02 0.82 -21.31
C ILE A 175 -9.77 0.72 -22.82
N ARG A 176 -8.52 0.88 -23.27
CA ARG A 176 -8.17 0.76 -24.69
C ARG A 176 -8.41 -0.65 -25.23
N MET A 177 -8.06 -1.69 -24.48
CA MET A 177 -8.32 -3.08 -24.87
C MET A 177 -9.81 -3.40 -24.87
N MET A 178 -10.60 -2.87 -23.92
CA MET A 178 -12.06 -2.98 -23.93
C MET A 178 -12.66 -2.42 -25.22
N HIS A 179 -12.17 -1.26 -25.69
CA HIS A 179 -12.58 -0.66 -26.95
C HIS A 179 -12.14 -1.48 -28.16
N LEU A 180 -10.84 -1.79 -28.28
CA LEU A 180 -10.28 -2.47 -29.45
C LEU A 180 -10.85 -3.88 -29.64
N THR A 181 -11.01 -4.65 -28.56
CA THR A 181 -11.61 -5.98 -28.64
C THR A 181 -13.09 -5.92 -29.03
N PHE A 182 -13.83 -4.98 -28.45
CA PHE A 182 -15.25 -4.78 -28.72
C PHE A 182 -15.51 -4.27 -30.14
N ALA A 183 -14.64 -3.42 -30.69
CA ALA A 183 -14.72 -2.90 -32.06
C ALA A 183 -14.68 -4.01 -33.13
N THR A 184 -14.12 -5.17 -32.78
CA THR A 184 -14.09 -6.34 -33.66
C THR A 184 -15.38 -7.18 -33.62
N SER A 185 -16.34 -6.84 -32.76
CA SER A 185 -17.58 -7.59 -32.53
C SER A 185 -18.70 -7.16 -33.48
N SER A 186 -19.69 -8.04 -33.65
CA SER A 186 -21.03 -7.68 -34.10
C SER A 186 -21.98 -7.42 -32.92
N PRO A 187 -23.11 -6.73 -33.11
CA PRO A 187 -24.11 -6.54 -32.06
C PRO A 187 -24.64 -7.87 -31.48
N ALA A 188 -24.88 -8.87 -32.32
CA ALA A 188 -25.39 -10.18 -31.87
C ALA A 188 -24.33 -10.94 -31.07
N SER A 189 -23.10 -11.04 -31.61
CA SER A 189 -22.00 -11.73 -30.92
C SER A 189 -21.69 -11.07 -29.58
N SER A 190 -21.83 -9.75 -29.45
CA SER A 190 -21.56 -9.06 -28.18
C SER A 190 -22.46 -9.48 -27.02
N ILE A 191 -23.68 -9.91 -27.33
CA ILE A 191 -24.66 -10.37 -26.33
C ILE A 191 -24.48 -11.87 -26.07
N GLU A 192 -24.22 -12.66 -27.10
CA GLU A 192 -24.02 -14.11 -26.99
C GLU A 192 -22.71 -14.47 -26.26
N ASP A 193 -21.66 -13.69 -26.47
CA ASP A 193 -20.33 -13.93 -25.91
C ASP A 193 -20.32 -13.85 -24.37
N HIS A 194 -21.29 -13.14 -23.77
CA HIS A 194 -21.49 -13.11 -22.32
C HIS A 194 -21.82 -14.50 -21.71
N LEU A 195 -22.28 -15.45 -22.53
CA LEU A 195 -22.63 -16.81 -22.12
C LEU A 195 -21.49 -17.82 -22.31
N LYS A 196 -20.38 -17.43 -22.98
CA LYS A 196 -19.33 -18.35 -23.43
C LYS A 196 -18.17 -18.55 -22.45
N TYR A 197 -18.21 -17.95 -21.26
CA TYR A 197 -17.12 -18.04 -20.28
C TYR A 197 -16.72 -19.47 -19.91
N GLY A 198 -17.66 -20.42 -19.88
CA GLY A 198 -17.35 -21.83 -19.65
C GLY A 198 -16.43 -22.42 -20.74
N GLU A 199 -16.74 -22.14 -22.01
CA GLU A 199 -15.96 -22.62 -23.16
C GLU A 199 -14.52 -22.06 -23.13
N TYR A 200 -14.36 -20.79 -22.78
CA TYR A 200 -13.04 -20.17 -22.65
C TYR A 200 -12.22 -20.77 -21.50
N VAL A 201 -12.85 -21.02 -20.35
CA VAL A 201 -12.18 -21.64 -19.19
C VAL A 201 -11.75 -23.07 -19.52
N ASP A 202 -12.62 -23.86 -20.14
CA ASP A 202 -12.31 -25.23 -20.53
C ASP A 202 -11.15 -25.27 -21.53
N LYS A 203 -11.19 -24.40 -22.54
CA LYS A 203 -10.12 -24.30 -23.55
C LYS A 203 -8.78 -23.88 -22.95
N LEU A 204 -8.75 -22.82 -22.15
CA LEU A 204 -7.50 -22.35 -21.53
C LEU A 204 -6.92 -23.40 -20.56
N SER A 205 -7.79 -24.13 -19.86
CA SER A 205 -7.38 -25.24 -18.99
C SER A 205 -6.74 -26.38 -19.79
N LEU A 206 -7.31 -26.73 -20.95
CA LEU A 206 -6.75 -27.74 -21.86
C LEU A 206 -5.42 -27.29 -22.47
N GLU A 207 -5.32 -26.04 -22.93
CA GLU A 207 -4.10 -25.49 -23.52
C GLU A 207 -2.93 -25.48 -22.52
N PHE A 208 -3.20 -25.17 -21.25
CA PHE A 208 -2.21 -25.25 -20.18
C PHE A 208 -1.71 -26.68 -19.96
N LEU A 209 -2.61 -27.68 -19.98
CA LEU A 209 -2.26 -29.08 -19.79
C LEU A 209 -1.47 -29.69 -20.96
N VAL A 210 -1.74 -29.23 -22.18
CA VAL A 210 -1.17 -29.83 -23.40
C VAL A 210 0.21 -29.26 -23.76
N GLN A 211 0.72 -28.24 -23.04
CA GLN A 211 1.98 -27.54 -23.37
C GLN A 211 2.07 -27.25 -24.88
N ARG A 212 1.04 -26.60 -25.43
CA ARG A 212 0.99 -26.34 -26.86
C ARG A 212 2.08 -25.32 -27.22
N ASN A 213 3.19 -25.80 -27.80
CA ASN A 213 4.07 -24.96 -28.62
C ASN A 213 3.22 -24.46 -29.80
N SER A 214 2.80 -23.20 -29.78
CA SER A 214 1.97 -22.67 -30.87
C SER A 214 2.75 -22.74 -32.18
N MET A 215 2.09 -23.28 -33.22
CA MET A 215 2.65 -23.41 -34.55
C MET A 215 2.08 -22.32 -35.47
N GLN A 216 2.81 -21.23 -35.67
CA GLN A 216 2.91 -20.45 -36.92
C GLN A 216 3.97 -19.34 -36.79
N VAL A 217 5.07 -19.39 -37.56
CA VAL A 217 5.38 -18.79 -38.88
C VAL A 217 5.62 -17.28 -38.80
N ASN A 218 6.90 -16.91 -38.92
CA ASN A 218 7.54 -15.59 -38.79
C ASN A 218 7.68 -15.05 -37.36
N ILE A 219 8.53 -15.71 -36.57
CA ILE A 219 9.04 -15.15 -35.32
C ILE A 219 10.01 -14.02 -35.69
N SER A 220 9.66 -12.79 -35.35
CA SER A 220 10.60 -11.66 -35.36
C SER A 220 11.87 -12.03 -34.57
N GLU A 221 13.06 -11.65 -35.05
CA GLU A 221 14.33 -11.91 -34.34
C GLU A 221 14.34 -11.31 -32.91
N SER A 222 13.50 -10.29 -32.67
CA SER A 222 13.28 -9.71 -31.36
C SER A 222 12.22 -10.49 -30.58
N SER A 223 12.63 -11.10 -29.45
CA SER A 223 11.71 -11.75 -28.50
C SER A 223 10.60 -10.82 -28.00
N TYR A 224 10.85 -9.50 -28.02
CA TYR A 224 9.88 -8.48 -27.65
C TYR A 224 8.77 -8.31 -28.70
N GLU A 225 9.14 -8.15 -29.97
CA GLU A 225 8.16 -8.01 -31.05
C GLU A 225 7.35 -9.30 -31.21
N ALA A 226 7.99 -10.46 -31.07
CA ALA A 226 7.29 -11.74 -31.02
C ALA A 226 6.27 -11.80 -29.87
N GLY A 227 6.63 -11.36 -28.66
CA GLY A 227 5.72 -11.32 -27.52
C GLY A 227 4.54 -10.36 -27.73
N LEU A 228 4.77 -9.23 -28.39
CA LEU A 228 3.72 -8.26 -28.73
C LEU A 228 2.73 -8.85 -29.75
N GLU A 229 3.24 -9.56 -30.75
CA GLU A 229 2.41 -10.26 -31.74
C GLU A 229 1.58 -11.36 -31.09
N PHE A 230 2.17 -12.17 -30.21
CA PHE A 230 1.42 -13.16 -29.44
C PHE A 230 0.35 -12.52 -28.54
N ALA A 231 0.63 -11.37 -27.94
CA ALA A 231 -0.35 -10.66 -27.11
C ALA A 231 -1.55 -10.17 -27.93
N VAL A 232 -1.30 -9.58 -29.11
CA VAL A 232 -2.36 -9.13 -30.04
C VAL A 232 -3.15 -10.31 -30.58
N GLN A 233 -2.48 -11.43 -30.90
CA GLN A 233 -3.14 -12.67 -31.31
C GLN A 233 -4.00 -13.24 -30.20
N SER A 234 -3.48 -13.34 -28.97
CA SER A 234 -4.21 -13.90 -27.82
C SER A 234 -5.43 -13.05 -27.43
N ALA A 235 -5.40 -11.74 -27.69
CA ALA A 235 -6.56 -10.86 -27.56
C ALA A 235 -7.60 -11.04 -28.69
N GLY A 236 -7.30 -11.88 -29.69
CA GLY A 236 -8.11 -12.15 -30.87
C GLY A 236 -8.12 -11.02 -31.90
N ILE A 237 -7.14 -10.11 -31.88
CA ILE A 237 -7.11 -8.91 -32.76
C ILE A 237 -6.33 -9.19 -34.07
N ALA A 238 -5.64 -10.32 -34.17
CA ALA A 238 -4.74 -10.64 -35.29
C ALA A 238 -5.37 -10.57 -36.70
N ASN A 239 -6.69 -10.75 -36.82
CA ASN A 239 -7.39 -10.74 -38.11
C ASN A 239 -7.98 -9.37 -38.52
N GLN A 240 -7.74 -8.30 -37.74
CA GLN A 240 -8.23 -6.95 -38.07
C GLN A 240 -7.10 -5.93 -38.22
N GLU A 241 -6.71 -5.64 -39.46
CA GLU A 241 -5.61 -4.72 -39.79
C GLU A 241 -5.73 -3.33 -39.11
N SER A 242 -6.95 -2.80 -39.00
CA SER A 242 -7.20 -1.49 -38.39
C SER A 242 -6.97 -1.45 -36.87
N ALA A 243 -7.01 -2.59 -36.18
CA ALA A 243 -6.90 -2.69 -34.72
C ALA A 243 -5.54 -3.23 -34.25
N ILE A 244 -4.74 -3.85 -35.13
CA ILE A 244 -3.42 -4.41 -34.80
C ILE A 244 -2.45 -3.33 -34.32
N GLU A 245 -2.22 -2.27 -35.12
CA GLU A 245 -1.23 -1.26 -34.77
C GLU A 245 -1.63 -0.46 -33.52
N PRO A 246 -2.90 -0.02 -33.35
CA PRO A 246 -3.35 0.59 -32.09
C PRO A 246 -3.20 -0.33 -30.88
N ALA A 247 -3.43 -1.64 -31.03
CA ALA A 247 -3.22 -2.60 -29.95
C ALA A 247 -1.72 -2.74 -29.61
N LYS A 248 -0.86 -2.83 -30.63
CA LYS A 248 0.61 -2.85 -30.47
C LYS A 248 1.11 -1.60 -29.76
N GLU A 249 0.66 -0.41 -30.16
CA GLU A 249 1.00 0.86 -29.52
C GLU A 249 0.49 0.93 -28.07
N CYS A 250 -0.75 0.49 -27.83
CA CYS A 250 -1.32 0.42 -26.49
C CYS A 250 -0.52 -0.49 -25.56
N LEU A 251 -0.10 -1.66 -26.03
CA LEU A 251 0.73 -2.60 -25.28
C LEU A 251 2.17 -2.11 -25.10
N LYS A 252 2.71 -1.35 -26.06
CA LYS A 252 3.99 -0.63 -25.90
C LYS A 252 3.90 0.39 -24.75
N ILE A 253 2.76 1.06 -24.57
CA ILE A 253 2.50 1.96 -23.43
C ILE A 253 2.37 1.20 -22.10
N ALA A 254 1.98 -0.09 -22.11
CA ALA A 254 1.96 -0.97 -20.93
C ALA A 254 3.33 -1.16 -20.30
N ARG A 255 4.37 -0.99 -21.10
CA ARG A 255 5.72 -0.91 -20.58
C ARG A 255 5.82 0.33 -19.70
N ARG A 256 5.84 0.14 -18.38
CA ARG A 256 6.28 1.17 -17.44
C ARG A 256 7.54 1.82 -18.03
N ILE A 257 7.50 3.12 -18.24
CA ILE A 257 8.70 3.90 -18.58
C ILE A 257 9.56 3.90 -17.30
N GLY A 258 10.35 2.86 -17.11
CA GLY A 258 11.16 2.67 -15.91
C GLY A 258 11.52 1.21 -15.64
N PRO A 259 12.42 0.96 -14.67
CA PRO A 259 12.74 -0.40 -14.24
C PRO A 259 11.54 -1.09 -13.61
N SER A 260 11.47 -2.42 -13.71
CA SER A 260 10.42 -3.20 -13.04
C SER A 260 10.49 -3.01 -11.51
N PRO A 261 9.40 -3.26 -10.74
CA PRO A 261 9.46 -3.23 -9.29
C PRO A 261 10.59 -4.06 -8.70
N THR A 262 10.85 -5.24 -9.26
CA THR A 262 11.96 -6.11 -8.85
C THR A 262 13.33 -5.50 -9.15
N GLN A 263 13.50 -4.87 -10.32
CA GLN A 263 14.73 -4.14 -10.66
C GLN A 263 14.93 -2.91 -9.75
N ASN A 264 13.86 -2.19 -9.40
CA ASN A 264 13.90 -1.09 -8.46
C ASN A 264 14.34 -1.56 -7.08
N VAL A 265 13.83 -2.70 -6.59
CA VAL A 265 14.29 -3.30 -5.32
C VAL A 265 15.78 -3.66 -5.37
N ALA A 266 16.24 -4.25 -6.48
CA ALA A 266 17.67 -4.56 -6.65
C ALA A 266 18.54 -3.29 -6.67
N HIS A 267 18.11 -2.24 -7.37
CA HIS A 267 18.80 -0.95 -7.39
C HIS A 267 18.78 -0.26 -6.02
N LEU A 268 17.66 -0.33 -5.29
CA LEU A 268 17.54 0.16 -3.92
C LEU A 268 18.46 -0.62 -2.96
N ALA A 269 18.63 -1.92 -3.14
CA ALA A 269 19.57 -2.71 -2.35
C ALA A 269 21.03 -2.24 -2.53
N VAL A 270 21.43 -1.88 -3.75
CA VAL A 270 22.75 -1.28 -4.04
C VAL A 270 22.85 0.14 -3.48
N THR A 271 21.77 0.92 -3.56
CA THR A 271 21.76 2.27 -3.00
C THR A 271 21.86 2.22 -1.47
N LEU A 272 21.18 1.28 -0.83
CA LEU A 272 21.23 1.05 0.61
C LEU A 272 22.67 0.73 1.05
N SER A 273 23.40 -0.12 0.32
CA SER A 273 24.79 -0.44 0.69
C SER A 273 25.73 0.78 0.63
N LYS A 274 25.44 1.76 -0.23
CA LYS A 274 26.18 3.04 -0.28
C LYS A 274 25.81 3.99 0.87
N VAL A 275 24.62 3.83 1.46
CA VAL A 275 24.10 4.70 2.52
C VAL A 275 24.38 4.14 3.93
N VAL A 276 24.50 2.82 4.07
CA VAL A 276 24.83 2.12 5.33
C VAL A 276 26.08 2.70 6.05
N PRO A 277 27.17 3.10 5.37
CA PRO A 277 28.32 3.71 6.02
C PRO A 277 27.98 4.98 6.83
N TYR A 278 27.04 5.81 6.36
CA TYR A 278 26.62 7.01 7.11
C TYR A 278 25.89 6.65 8.41
N ARG A 279 25.16 5.53 8.43
CA ARG A 279 24.54 4.98 9.64
C ARG A 279 25.61 4.47 10.60
N ALA A 280 26.60 3.73 10.09
CA ALA A 280 27.72 3.25 10.89
C ALA A 280 28.53 4.40 11.51
N GLU A 281 28.73 5.51 10.80
CA GLU A 281 29.36 6.70 11.37
C GLU A 281 28.56 7.29 12.55
N ILE A 282 27.21 7.22 12.52
CA ILE A 282 26.37 7.64 13.66
C ILE A 282 26.47 6.63 14.82
N GLU A 283 26.54 5.32 14.53
CA GLU A 283 26.78 4.29 15.56
C GLU A 283 28.14 4.50 16.23
N TRP A 284 29.19 4.82 15.47
CA TRP A 284 30.51 5.15 16.01
C TRP A 284 30.50 6.45 16.81
N TYR A 285 29.74 7.46 16.36
CA TYR A 285 29.53 8.66 17.16
C TYR A 285 28.86 8.35 18.49
N LYS A 286 27.84 7.47 18.49
CA LYS A 286 27.18 7.03 19.71
C LYS A 286 28.16 6.34 20.65
N ALA A 287 28.87 5.31 20.18
CA ALA A 287 29.84 4.60 20.98
C ALA A 287 30.91 5.54 21.56
N TRP A 288 31.41 6.46 20.73
CA TRP A 288 32.36 7.47 21.20
C TRP A 288 31.78 8.38 22.30
N CYS A 289 30.51 8.79 22.18
CA CYS A 289 29.82 9.59 23.20
C CYS A 289 29.60 8.81 24.51
N ASP A 290 29.29 7.53 24.43
CA ASP A 290 29.10 6.65 25.58
C ASP A 290 30.43 6.48 26.38
N ASP A 291 31.57 6.50 25.69
CA ASP A 291 32.91 6.42 26.29
C ASP A 291 33.47 7.76 26.82
N GLN A 292 32.77 8.89 26.65
CA GLN A 292 33.27 10.19 27.13
C GLN A 292 33.19 10.33 28.65
N SER A 293 34.17 11.03 29.24
CA SER A 293 34.20 11.36 30.67
C SER A 293 32.97 12.13 31.13
N ASP A 294 32.38 12.91 30.23
CA ASP A 294 31.25 13.77 30.56
C ASP A 294 29.95 13.00 30.75
N GLN A 295 29.90 11.69 30.39
CA GLN A 295 28.76 10.79 30.66
C GLN A 295 27.40 11.40 30.27
N MET A 296 27.33 12.11 29.14
CA MET A 296 26.11 12.75 28.64
C MET A 296 25.32 11.87 27.67
N GLY A 297 26.00 10.94 26.97
CA GLY A 297 25.38 10.18 25.89
C GLY A 297 25.20 10.99 24.59
N TYR A 298 24.90 10.27 23.51
CA TYR A 298 24.91 10.87 22.16
C TYR A 298 23.76 11.85 21.89
N TYR A 299 22.60 11.67 22.53
CA TYR A 299 21.46 12.58 22.42
C TYR A 299 21.80 13.98 22.92
N ASP A 300 22.25 14.08 24.18
CA ASP A 300 22.58 15.35 24.82
C ASP A 300 23.79 16.02 24.18
N MET A 301 24.82 15.24 23.83
CA MET A 301 25.99 15.73 23.10
C MET A 301 25.61 16.32 21.75
N PHE A 302 24.68 15.69 21.03
CA PHE A 302 24.20 16.20 19.75
C PHE A 302 23.31 17.43 19.91
N LYS A 303 22.44 17.47 20.93
CA LYS A 303 21.61 18.65 21.25
C LYS A 303 22.47 19.88 21.55
N ARG A 304 23.61 19.70 22.24
CA ARG A 304 24.55 20.77 22.65
C ARG A 304 25.69 21.03 21.66
N ARG A 305 25.73 20.33 20.53
CA ARG A 305 26.92 20.24 19.64
C ARG A 305 27.47 21.57 19.10
N GLY A 306 26.67 22.64 19.08
CA GLY A 306 27.05 23.93 18.50
C GLY A 306 27.68 23.79 17.10
N SER A 307 28.83 24.43 16.88
CA SER A 307 29.60 24.37 15.63
C SER A 307 30.64 23.24 15.58
N SER A 308 30.51 22.20 16.42
CA SER A 308 31.44 21.06 16.43
C SER A 308 31.49 20.36 15.07
N LYS A 309 32.70 20.21 14.51
CA LYS A 309 32.91 19.51 13.22
C LYS A 309 32.29 18.11 13.22
N ARG A 310 32.45 17.36 14.32
CA ARG A 310 31.90 16.01 14.46
C ARG A 310 30.37 16.02 14.54
N GLY A 311 29.80 16.93 15.34
CA GLY A 311 28.35 17.10 15.43
C GLY A 311 27.72 17.52 14.09
N MET A 312 28.39 18.38 13.33
CA MET A 312 27.94 18.80 11.99
C MET A 312 28.01 17.66 10.98
N LYS A 313 29.05 16.82 11.03
CA LYS A 313 29.16 15.62 10.20
C LYS A 313 28.02 14.63 10.49
N VAL A 314 27.72 14.36 11.76
CA VAL A 314 26.59 13.51 12.18
C VAL A 314 25.26 14.10 11.70
N ASN A 315 25.07 15.41 11.81
CA ASN A 315 23.87 16.09 11.33
C ASN A 315 23.71 15.97 9.81
N MET A 316 24.81 16.05 9.05
CA MET A 316 24.80 15.82 7.60
C MET A 316 24.41 14.37 7.28
N ASN A 317 24.99 13.40 7.99
CA ASN A 317 24.66 11.98 7.80
C ASN A 317 23.19 11.68 8.10
N ARG A 318 22.62 12.28 9.16
CA ARG A 318 21.19 12.22 9.48
C ARG A 318 20.32 12.64 8.29
N HIS A 319 20.65 13.76 7.66
CA HIS A 319 19.93 14.24 6.48
C HIS A 319 20.10 13.35 5.24
N ILE A 320 21.30 12.80 5.01
CA ILE A 320 21.54 11.86 3.90
C ILE A 320 20.67 10.61 4.07
N LEU A 321 20.63 10.06 5.28
CA LEU A 321 19.81 8.90 5.61
C LEU A 321 18.31 9.21 5.47
N ALA A 322 17.85 10.36 5.96
CA ALA A 322 16.46 10.79 5.81
C ALA A 322 16.03 10.87 4.34
N ARG A 323 16.84 11.50 3.48
CA ARG A 323 16.55 11.60 2.03
C ARG A 323 16.46 10.24 1.34
N PHE A 324 17.31 9.29 1.73
CA PHE A 324 17.25 7.93 1.20
C PHE A 324 15.91 7.27 1.55
N TRP A 325 15.50 7.34 2.81
CA TRP A 325 14.26 6.73 3.27
C TRP A 325 13.01 7.42 2.72
N ASP A 326 13.01 8.74 2.61
CA ASP A 326 11.93 9.50 1.97
C ASP A 326 11.76 9.10 0.51
N LYS A 327 12.86 8.85 -0.21
CA LYS A 327 12.82 8.33 -1.58
C LYS A 327 12.20 6.93 -1.62
N VAL A 328 12.58 6.03 -0.70
CA VAL A 328 12.02 4.67 -0.63
C VAL A 328 10.51 4.72 -0.37
N ILE A 329 10.07 5.56 0.57
CA ILE A 329 8.64 5.76 0.88
C ILE A 329 7.89 6.29 -0.35
N ASN A 330 8.44 7.30 -1.03
CA ASN A 330 7.82 7.85 -2.24
C ASN A 330 7.67 6.77 -3.34
N MET A 331 8.71 5.95 -3.56
CA MET A 331 8.66 4.85 -4.53
C MET A 331 7.62 3.78 -4.15
N LEU A 332 7.39 3.54 -2.86
CA LEU A 332 6.33 2.64 -2.42
C LEU A 332 4.95 3.21 -2.71
N GLU A 333 4.75 4.51 -2.46
CA GLU A 333 3.48 5.22 -2.68
C GLU A 333 3.14 5.40 -4.15
N THR A 334 4.14 5.52 -5.02
CA THR A 334 3.97 5.58 -6.47
C THR A 334 3.87 4.19 -7.12
N ASN A 335 3.78 3.11 -6.32
CA ASN A 335 3.72 1.72 -6.78
C ASN A 335 4.91 1.30 -7.66
N GLU A 336 6.07 1.93 -7.47
CA GLU A 336 7.33 1.57 -8.13
C GLU A 336 8.02 0.37 -7.45
N LEU A 337 7.51 -0.07 -6.29
CA LEU A 337 8.01 -1.22 -5.53
C LEU A 337 6.94 -2.32 -5.43
N PRO A 338 7.35 -3.59 -5.18
CA PRO A 338 6.42 -4.70 -4.95
C PRO A 338 5.44 -4.42 -3.81
N GLY A 339 4.23 -4.97 -3.91
CA GLY A 339 3.19 -4.76 -2.89
C GLY A 339 3.60 -5.23 -1.48
N ASP A 340 4.36 -6.33 -1.42
CA ASP A 340 4.89 -6.96 -0.21
C ASP A 340 6.23 -6.36 0.27
N PHE A 341 6.70 -5.26 -0.32
CA PHE A 341 8.01 -4.67 -0.01
C PHE A 341 8.22 -4.39 1.48
N GLU A 342 7.18 -3.94 2.18
CA GLU A 342 7.22 -3.64 3.62
C GLU A 342 7.36 -4.88 4.50
N MET A 343 6.99 -6.06 3.98
CA MET A 343 7.11 -7.34 4.68
C MET A 343 8.49 -7.98 4.49
N ILE A 344 9.34 -7.42 3.62
CA ILE A 344 10.67 -7.97 3.34
C ILE A 344 11.60 -7.72 4.54
N PRO A 345 12.18 -8.77 5.17
CA PRO A 345 13.06 -8.66 6.34
C PRO A 345 14.20 -7.67 6.24
N LYS A 346 14.79 -7.55 5.06
CA LYS A 346 15.85 -6.58 4.81
C LYS A 346 15.39 -5.14 5.05
N TRP A 347 14.17 -4.80 4.63
CA TRP A 347 13.69 -3.42 4.59
C TRP A 347 13.09 -2.98 5.92
N TYR A 348 12.22 -3.79 6.54
CA TYR A 348 11.65 -3.44 7.84
C TYR A 348 12.71 -3.45 8.96
N ASN A 349 13.70 -4.36 8.93
CA ASN A 349 14.78 -4.33 9.92
C ASN A 349 15.67 -3.11 9.71
N ALA A 350 16.05 -2.80 8.47
CA ALA A 350 16.89 -1.64 8.18
C ALA A 350 16.21 -0.31 8.55
N SER A 351 14.90 -0.18 8.31
CA SER A 351 14.15 1.01 8.69
C SER A 351 13.99 1.12 10.20
N GLN A 352 13.76 0.00 10.90
CA GLN A 352 13.71 -0.03 12.36
C GLN A 352 15.04 0.38 12.98
N PHE A 353 16.16 -0.18 12.54
CA PHE A 353 17.49 0.22 13.05
C PHE A 353 17.81 1.68 12.75
N TYR A 354 17.41 2.19 11.58
CA TYR A 354 17.53 3.61 11.26
C TYR A 354 16.70 4.46 12.24
N LYS A 355 15.43 4.11 12.45
CA LYS A 355 14.52 4.82 13.35
C LYS A 355 15.07 4.90 14.78
N LEU A 356 15.43 3.76 15.37
CA LEU A 356 15.93 3.70 16.75
C LEU A 356 17.23 4.50 16.95
N LEU A 357 18.08 4.59 15.92
CA LEU A 357 19.36 5.31 16.01
C LEU A 357 19.19 6.82 15.77
N VAL A 358 18.40 7.19 14.76
CA VAL A 358 18.41 8.53 14.16
C VAL A 358 17.27 9.42 14.66
N GLU A 359 16.09 8.86 14.97
CA GLU A 359 14.97 9.64 15.49
C GLU A 359 15.32 10.40 16.78
N PRO A 360 16.11 9.84 17.74
CA PRO A 360 16.64 10.62 18.86
C PRO A 360 17.42 11.88 18.45
N LEU A 361 18.15 11.85 17.33
CA LEU A 361 18.88 13.02 16.83
C LEU A 361 17.96 14.05 16.18
N ASP A 362 16.87 13.62 15.54
CA ASP A 362 15.83 14.53 15.05
C ASP A 362 15.11 15.22 16.22
N ILE A 363 14.83 14.47 17.29
CA ILE A 363 14.27 15.02 18.54
C ILE A 363 15.25 16.02 19.15
N ALA A 364 16.53 15.66 19.28
CA ALA A 364 17.57 16.53 19.81
C ALA A 364 17.68 17.84 19.02
N GLU A 365 17.57 17.76 17.69
CA GLU A 365 17.55 18.94 16.83
C GLU A 365 16.31 19.81 17.04
N TYR A 366 15.14 19.18 17.15
CA TYR A 366 13.86 19.86 17.35
C TYR A 366 13.82 20.66 18.65
N TYR A 367 14.19 20.02 19.77
CA TYR A 367 14.23 20.67 21.08
C TYR A 367 15.45 21.57 21.25
N GLY A 368 16.61 21.23 20.67
CA GLY A 368 17.81 22.06 20.66
C GLY A 368 17.57 23.42 20.00
N LYS A 369 16.81 23.44 18.89
CA LYS A 369 16.39 24.67 18.20
C LYS A 369 15.14 25.34 18.79
N GLN A 370 14.62 24.83 19.91
CA GLN A 370 13.43 25.39 20.57
C GLN A 370 12.17 25.38 19.68
N MET A 371 12.07 24.45 18.73
CA MET A 371 10.93 24.37 17.80
C MET A 371 9.61 24.09 18.53
N HIS A 372 9.68 23.40 19.69
CA HIS A 372 8.52 23.12 20.52
C HIS A 372 7.78 24.38 20.99
N LYS A 373 8.48 25.50 21.17
CA LYS A 373 7.87 26.78 21.59
C LYS A 373 7.00 27.43 20.53
N THR A 374 7.25 27.13 19.24
CA THR A 374 6.51 27.74 18.12
C THR A 374 5.54 26.76 17.47
N LYS A 375 5.92 25.48 17.37
CA LYS A 375 5.13 24.44 16.68
C LYS A 375 4.40 23.49 17.64
N GLY A 376 4.73 23.47 18.93
CA GLY A 376 4.26 22.49 19.91
C GLY A 376 5.17 21.26 20.01
N HIS A 377 4.87 20.32 20.91
CA HIS A 377 5.75 19.17 21.19
C HIS A 377 5.95 18.22 20.00
N TYR A 378 7.11 17.55 20.00
CA TYR A 378 7.60 16.76 18.86
C TYR A 378 6.64 15.67 18.42
N ILE A 379 6.10 14.86 19.34
CA ILE A 379 5.30 13.68 19.00
C ILE A 379 4.07 14.06 18.16
N LYS A 380 3.45 15.20 18.47
CA LYS A 380 2.23 15.66 17.79
C LYS A 380 2.51 16.60 16.60
N HIS A 381 3.57 17.41 16.66
CA HIS A 381 3.76 18.53 15.74
C HIS A 381 5.12 18.57 15.03
N GLY A 382 6.08 17.74 15.45
CA GLY A 382 7.44 17.73 14.92
C GLY A 382 7.88 16.41 14.28
N ARG A 383 7.18 15.30 14.57
CA ARG A 383 7.56 13.96 14.13
C ARG A 383 7.38 13.78 12.63
N ASP A 384 8.47 13.42 11.95
CA ASP A 384 8.43 13.19 10.51
C ASP A 384 7.61 11.95 10.15
N ARG A 385 6.83 12.06 9.06
CA ARG A 385 5.92 11.01 8.56
C ARG A 385 6.60 9.65 8.38
N ARG A 386 7.87 9.62 7.98
CA ARG A 386 8.68 8.40 7.81
C ARG A 386 8.68 7.50 9.04
N TYR A 387 8.74 8.08 10.24
CA TYR A 387 8.80 7.29 11.48
C TYR A 387 7.47 6.61 11.78
N ALA A 388 6.35 7.28 11.51
CA ALA A 388 5.03 6.68 11.62
C ALA A 388 4.81 5.53 10.62
N ILE A 389 5.37 5.65 9.40
CA ILE A 389 5.34 4.57 8.40
C ILE A 389 6.16 3.35 8.89
N PHE A 390 7.33 3.59 9.47
CA PHE A 390 8.15 2.50 10.02
C PHE A 390 7.54 1.85 11.27
N ASP A 391 6.80 2.60 12.09
CA ASP A 391 5.99 2.01 13.17
C ASP A 391 4.95 1.02 12.62
N ARG A 392 4.32 1.33 11.48
CA ARG A 392 3.38 0.44 10.80
C ARG A 392 4.09 -0.81 10.28
N TRP A 393 5.18 -0.65 9.52
CA TRP A 393 5.97 -1.79 9.00
C TRP A 393 6.45 -2.73 10.11
N TRP A 394 6.80 -2.18 11.28
CA TRP A 394 7.25 -2.97 12.42
C TRP A 394 6.11 -3.69 13.14
N LYS A 395 4.93 -3.06 13.28
CA LYS A 395 3.74 -3.65 13.92
C LYS A 395 3.15 -4.79 13.10
N ASP A 396 3.08 -4.65 11.79
CA ASP A 396 2.47 -5.62 10.88
C ASP A 396 3.27 -6.94 10.77
N ARG A 397 4.49 -6.97 11.34
CA ARG A 397 5.30 -8.19 11.52
C ARG A 397 4.73 -9.12 12.60
N VAL A 398 4.02 -8.59 13.61
CA VAL A 398 3.68 -9.31 14.85
C VAL A 398 2.47 -10.23 14.66
N ASP A 399 2.55 -11.12 13.67
CA ASP A 399 1.86 -12.41 13.70
C ASP A 399 2.80 -13.37 14.45
N THR A 400 2.30 -13.95 15.55
CA THR A 400 2.93 -14.97 16.42
C THR A 400 4.15 -14.58 17.29
N ARG A 401 3.89 -14.53 18.61
CA ARG A 401 4.78 -14.96 19.71
C ARG A 401 6.18 -14.31 19.78
N GLU A 402 6.25 -13.09 20.31
CA GLU A 402 7.37 -12.79 21.20
C GLU A 402 6.96 -13.22 22.60
N GLU A 403 7.29 -14.47 22.94
CA GLU A 403 7.40 -14.87 24.34
C GLU A 403 8.32 -13.86 25.02
N ASN A 404 7.82 -13.24 26.09
CA ASN A 404 8.55 -12.32 26.97
C ASN A 404 9.76 -13.03 27.61
N ASN A 405 10.79 -13.31 26.83
CA ASN A 405 12.11 -13.64 27.32
C ASN A 405 12.76 -12.31 27.70
N GLY A 406 12.64 -11.94 28.98
CA GLY A 406 13.20 -10.72 29.52
C GLY A 406 14.67 -10.54 29.11
N ARG A 407 15.05 -9.33 28.71
CA ARG A 407 16.42 -9.07 28.22
C ARG A 407 17.43 -9.29 29.34
N SER A 408 18.53 -9.98 29.04
CA SER A 408 19.63 -10.14 30.00
C SER A 408 20.51 -8.90 30.10
N LYS A 409 20.60 -8.11 29.01
CA LYS A 409 21.41 -6.88 28.90
C LYS A 409 20.57 -5.72 28.37
N PHE A 410 20.99 -4.49 28.71
CA PHE A 410 20.45 -3.26 28.13
C PHE A 410 20.52 -3.28 26.60
N ALA A 411 19.52 -2.68 25.97
CA ALA A 411 19.46 -2.59 24.52
C ALA A 411 20.61 -1.71 23.98
N SER A 412 21.13 -2.03 22.80
CA SER A 412 22.13 -1.16 22.16
C SER A 412 21.53 0.20 21.78
N LEU A 413 20.24 0.21 21.44
CA LEU A 413 19.43 1.40 21.14
C LEU A 413 18.12 1.30 21.94
N THR A 414 17.65 2.42 22.47
CA THR A 414 16.38 2.47 23.21
C THR A 414 15.24 2.02 22.31
N GLN A 415 14.40 1.08 22.78
CA GLN A 415 13.37 0.44 21.94
C GLN A 415 12.18 1.36 21.62
N ASP A 416 11.90 2.38 22.44
CA ASP A 416 11.05 3.51 22.07
C ASP A 416 11.92 4.63 21.48
N SER A 417 11.84 4.83 20.17
CA SER A 417 12.56 5.91 19.48
C SER A 417 12.07 7.31 19.84
N CYS A 418 10.86 7.44 20.39
CA CYS A 418 10.30 8.70 20.90
C CYS A 418 10.62 8.95 22.38
N PHE A 419 11.40 8.09 23.04
CA PHE A 419 11.72 8.19 24.47
C PHE A 419 12.21 9.60 24.85
N TRP A 420 13.17 10.14 24.10
CA TRP A 420 13.74 11.46 24.37
C TRP A 420 12.73 12.60 24.22
N ALA A 421 11.74 12.49 23.32
CA ALA A 421 10.70 13.51 23.19
C ALA A 421 9.82 13.55 24.45
N ARG A 422 9.53 12.37 25.04
CA ARG A 422 8.79 12.26 26.31
C ARG A 422 9.60 12.82 27.48
N VAL A 423 10.92 12.61 27.50
CA VAL A 423 11.81 13.23 28.50
C VAL A 423 11.73 14.76 28.44
N GLU A 424 11.76 15.35 27.24
CA GLU A 424 11.67 16.81 27.10
C GLU A 424 10.31 17.36 27.54
N GLU A 425 9.21 16.65 27.24
CA GLU A 425 7.87 17.00 27.76
C GLU A 425 7.83 16.92 29.30
N ALA A 426 8.37 15.86 29.88
CA ALA A 426 8.41 15.68 31.33
C ALA A 426 9.26 16.75 32.04
N ARG A 427 10.35 17.22 31.42
CA ARG A 427 11.14 18.34 31.93
C ARG A 427 10.37 19.65 31.89
N GLU A 428 9.59 19.88 30.83
CA GLU A 428 8.73 21.06 30.74
C GLU A 428 7.62 21.03 31.80
N TRP A 429 6.98 19.87 32.03
CA TRP A 429 6.01 19.72 33.12
C TRP A 429 6.63 20.04 34.48
N LEU A 430 7.84 19.52 34.75
CA LEU A 430 8.53 19.78 36.02
C LEU A 430 8.87 21.26 36.21
N ASN A 431 9.29 21.95 35.14
CA ASN A 431 9.50 23.40 35.18
C ASN A 431 8.20 24.16 35.40
N ASN A 432 7.10 23.74 34.77
CA ASN A 432 5.80 24.38 34.94
C ASN A 432 5.28 24.22 36.38
N VAL A 433 5.50 23.06 37.01
CA VAL A 433 5.16 22.84 38.44
C VAL A 433 5.88 23.84 39.35
N ARG A 434 7.11 24.25 39.04
CA ARG A 434 7.87 25.25 39.82
C ARG A 434 7.25 26.66 39.76
N SER A 435 6.46 26.96 38.72
CA SER A 435 5.89 28.29 38.47
C SER A 435 4.36 28.36 38.52
N GLU A 436 3.67 27.23 38.61
CA GLU A 436 2.20 27.16 38.55
C GLU A 436 1.59 27.30 39.95
N CYS A 437 0.57 28.18 40.06
CA CYS A 437 -0.13 28.46 41.31
C CYS A 437 -1.52 27.79 41.36
N ASP A 438 -2.06 27.37 40.22
CA ASP A 438 -3.38 26.75 40.13
C ASP A 438 -3.33 25.28 40.57
N THR A 439 -4.01 24.97 41.67
CA THR A 439 -4.09 23.62 42.26
C THR A 439 -4.67 22.58 41.30
N SER A 440 -5.62 22.95 40.45
CA SER A 440 -6.23 22.01 39.50
C SER A 440 -5.25 21.63 38.39
N LYS A 441 -4.45 22.58 37.90
CA LYS A 441 -3.41 22.32 36.90
C LYS A 441 -2.23 21.55 37.50
N LEU A 442 -1.86 21.84 38.73
CA LEU A 442 -0.81 21.10 39.45
C LEU A 442 -1.15 19.60 39.54
N VAL A 443 -2.39 19.24 39.88
CA VAL A 443 -2.83 17.83 39.92
C VAL A 443 -2.64 17.15 38.55
N VAL A 444 -3.00 17.83 37.46
CA VAL A 444 -2.83 17.28 36.10
C VAL A 444 -1.35 17.12 35.74
N LEU A 445 -0.51 18.10 36.08
CA LEU A 445 0.94 18.05 35.82
C LEU A 445 1.61 16.91 36.59
N TRP A 446 1.28 16.74 37.87
CA TRP A 446 1.79 15.63 38.68
C TRP A 446 1.34 14.27 38.14
N GLY A 447 0.08 14.13 37.73
CA GLY A 447 -0.41 12.92 37.08
C GLY A 447 0.37 12.58 35.80
N ASN A 448 0.70 13.58 34.98
CA ASN A 448 1.52 13.36 33.78
C ASN A 448 2.98 12.96 34.11
N ILE A 449 3.58 13.58 35.13
CA ILE A 449 4.92 13.26 35.63
C ILE A 449 4.98 11.81 36.14
N GLU A 450 4.03 11.39 36.98
CA GLU A 450 3.96 10.02 37.51
C GLU A 450 3.73 8.98 36.40
N ASN A 451 2.88 9.29 35.43
CA ASN A 451 2.67 8.43 34.26
C ASN A 451 3.96 8.24 33.47
N PHE A 452 4.72 9.31 33.25
CA PHE A 452 6.01 9.23 32.57
C PHE A 452 7.07 8.50 33.41
N GLU A 453 7.12 8.73 34.73
CA GLU A 453 8.05 8.03 35.63
C GLU A 453 7.82 6.52 35.59
N ASN A 454 6.57 6.07 35.76
CA ASN A 454 6.19 4.66 35.70
C ASN A 454 6.51 4.05 34.33
N TYR A 455 6.24 4.79 33.26
CA TYR A 455 6.62 4.41 31.90
C TYR A 455 8.13 4.20 31.75
N ALA A 456 8.94 5.17 32.15
CA ALA A 456 10.38 5.13 32.00
C ALA A 456 11.00 4.04 32.89
N MET A 457 10.53 3.90 34.13
CA MET A 457 10.94 2.85 35.06
C MET A 457 10.72 1.46 34.47
N LYS A 458 9.54 1.20 33.89
CA LYS A 458 9.25 -0.08 33.22
C LYS A 458 10.20 -0.38 32.06
N LEU A 459 10.52 0.63 31.23
CA LEU A 459 11.48 0.49 30.14
C LEU A 459 12.89 0.16 30.66
N VAL A 460 13.30 0.78 31.76
CA VAL A 460 14.60 0.53 32.41
C VAL A 460 14.64 -0.88 33.01
N GLU A 461 13.60 -1.29 33.73
CA GLU A 461 13.48 -2.63 34.34
C GLU A 461 13.50 -3.75 33.28
N ASN A 462 12.81 -3.53 32.16
CA ASN A 462 12.82 -4.44 31.01
C ASN A 462 14.15 -4.42 30.23
N LYS A 463 15.09 -3.53 30.60
CA LYS A 463 16.36 -3.27 29.92
C LYS A 463 16.18 -2.91 28.44
N GLU A 464 15.10 -2.22 28.12
CA GLU A 464 14.75 -1.73 26.77
C GLU A 464 15.42 -0.40 26.42
N VAL A 465 16.03 0.27 27.40
CA VAL A 465 16.81 1.49 27.21
C VAL A 465 18.26 1.20 26.84
N SER A 466 18.91 2.15 26.16
CA SER A 466 20.35 2.13 25.91
C SER A 466 21.15 2.84 27.00
N GLN A 467 22.47 2.61 27.02
CA GLN A 467 23.40 3.10 28.03
C GLN A 467 23.42 4.64 28.14
N ASP A 468 23.14 5.36 27.05
CA ASP A 468 23.07 6.82 27.03
C ASP A 468 21.93 7.38 27.87
N VAL A 469 20.82 6.63 28.01
CA VAL A 469 19.72 7.02 28.90
C VAL A 469 20.16 6.98 30.36
N LEU A 470 20.98 5.98 30.71
CA LEU A 470 21.46 5.73 32.07
C LEU A 470 22.73 6.52 32.43
N ALA A 471 23.27 7.29 31.49
CA ALA A 471 24.48 8.07 31.72
C ALA A 471 24.23 9.16 32.78
N GLN A 472 25.20 9.42 33.64
CA GLN A 472 25.02 10.27 34.83
C GLN A 472 24.53 11.68 34.48
N ASN A 473 25.06 12.28 33.41
CA ASN A 473 24.72 13.63 32.97
C ASN A 473 23.73 13.65 31.79
N SER A 474 23.00 12.54 31.58
CA SER A 474 21.95 12.49 30.57
C SER A 474 20.76 13.38 30.97
N SER A 475 20.01 13.88 30.00
CA SER A 475 18.81 14.66 30.28
C SER A 475 17.74 13.89 31.08
N TYR A 476 17.75 12.56 31.03
CA TYR A 476 16.86 11.71 31.83
C TYR A 476 17.35 11.59 33.28
N SER A 477 18.64 11.34 33.50
CA SER A 477 19.22 11.26 34.84
C SER A 477 19.10 12.59 35.59
N MET A 478 19.37 13.71 34.91
CA MET A 478 19.14 15.04 35.46
C MET A 478 17.68 15.27 35.83
N TRP A 479 16.73 14.80 35.01
CA TRP A 479 15.31 14.92 35.31
C TRP A 479 14.90 14.10 36.55
N LEU A 480 15.49 12.92 36.77
CA LEU A 480 15.27 12.13 37.98
C LEU A 480 15.80 12.84 39.24
N GLU A 481 16.95 13.51 39.13
CA GLU A 481 17.51 14.33 40.21
C GLU A 481 16.59 15.54 40.51
N ASP A 482 16.23 16.31 39.49
CA ASP A 482 15.29 17.43 39.62
C ASP A 482 13.95 17.00 40.23
N LEU A 483 13.42 15.83 39.84
CA LEU A 483 12.16 15.29 40.38
C LEU A 483 12.29 14.92 41.86
N ARG A 484 13.42 14.34 42.26
CA ARG A 484 13.71 13.99 43.66
C ARG A 484 13.78 15.25 44.52
N GLU A 485 14.53 16.25 44.09
CA GLU A 485 14.63 17.54 44.79
C GLU A 485 13.26 18.20 44.95
N MET A 486 12.43 18.19 43.91
CA MET A 486 11.07 18.73 43.96
C MET A 486 10.17 18.00 44.95
N ARG A 487 10.24 16.66 45.02
CA ARG A 487 9.49 15.87 46.01
C ARG A 487 9.94 16.15 47.44
N GLU A 488 11.25 16.30 47.66
CA GLU A 488 11.80 16.65 48.98
C GLU A 488 11.39 18.06 49.43
N LEU A 489 11.31 19.01 48.50
CA LEU A 489 10.80 20.36 48.78
C LEU A 489 9.32 20.34 49.16
N ASN A 490 8.48 19.62 48.40
CA ASN A 490 7.05 19.52 48.70
C ASN A 490 6.78 18.82 50.03
N ALA A 491 7.53 17.76 50.36
CA ALA A 491 7.43 17.08 51.65
C ALA A 491 7.80 17.98 52.84
N LYS A 492 8.69 18.96 52.65
CA LYS A 492 9.02 19.96 53.69
C LYS A 492 7.95 21.04 53.84
N VAL A 493 7.19 21.33 52.79
CA VAL A 493 6.10 22.33 52.80
C VAL A 493 4.83 21.77 53.43
N GLU A 494 4.55 20.47 53.33
CA GLU A 494 3.40 19.82 54.01
C GLU A 494 3.59 19.61 55.52
N ILE A 495 4.81 19.80 56.06
CA ILE A 495 5.14 19.63 57.49
C ILE A 495 5.10 20.97 58.27
N VAL A 496 4.84 22.09 57.59
CA VAL A 496 4.62 23.44 58.19
C VAL A 496 3.15 23.80 58.07
#